data_AF-A0AAN6HZ22-F1
#
_entry.id   AF-A0AAN6HZ22-F1
#
_cell.length_a   1.000
_cell.length_b   1.000
_cell.length_c   1.000
_cell.angle_alpha   90.00
_cell.angle_beta   90.00
_cell.angle_gamma   90.00
#
_symmetry.space_group_name_H-M   'P 1'
#
loop_
_entity.id
_entity.type
_entity.pdbx_description
1 polymer ?
#
loop_
_entity_poly.entity_id
_entity_poly.type
_entity_poly.pdbx_seq_one_letter_code
_entity_poly.pdbx_strand_id
1 'polypeptide(L)'
;MTSTFTNTAKKIVSLLEKYPADKVKHYASFKFSQIERFCNIGSIPIPKKVLEEQAIEQKKQQKLIKIDVKKLKRMIFTDENAAPNYKKELFDADILNQQYKSLKNIADNKWADHYKVDKKLLEPKGNPNYYVRLMKDVNRGGQERESIFDAFRTIITGKY
;
A
#
# COMPACT_ATOMS: atom_id res chain seq x y z
N MET A 1 -23.46 -12.21 17.32
CA MET A 1 -22.93 -11.37 16.22
C MET A 1 -21.42 -11.23 16.29
N THR A 2 -20.81 -10.87 17.42
CA THR A 2 -19.34 -10.68 17.55
C THR A 2 -18.46 -11.81 17.01
N SER A 3 -18.89 -13.08 17.11
CA SER A 3 -18.11 -14.24 16.66
C SER A 3 -17.89 -14.30 15.15
N THR A 4 -18.87 -13.90 14.33
CA THR A 4 -18.74 -13.91 12.86
C THR A 4 -17.81 -12.81 12.38
N PHE A 5 -17.92 -11.60 12.97
CA PHE A 5 -17.02 -10.47 12.73
C PHE A 5 -15.56 -10.83 13.02
N THR A 6 -15.29 -11.40 14.19
CA THR A 6 -13.94 -11.83 14.56
C THR A 6 -13.42 -12.92 13.64
N ASN A 7 -14.29 -13.84 13.17
CA ASN A 7 -13.89 -14.89 12.23
C ASN A 7 -13.50 -14.32 10.85
N THR A 8 -14.30 -13.42 10.29
CA THR A 8 -13.98 -12.77 9.01
C THR A 8 -12.73 -11.90 9.12
N ALA A 9 -12.56 -11.16 10.22
CA ALA A 9 -11.34 -10.40 10.50
C ALA A 9 -10.09 -11.30 10.54
N LYS A 10 -10.16 -12.47 11.19
CA LYS A 10 -9.07 -13.47 11.19
C LYS A 10 -8.74 -13.94 9.77
N LYS A 11 -9.75 -14.23 8.95
CA LYS A 11 -9.56 -14.62 7.54
C LYS A 11 -8.87 -13.52 6.74
N ILE A 12 -9.28 -12.27 6.92
CA ILE A 12 -8.65 -11.11 6.28
C ILE A 12 -7.19 -10.98 6.70
N VAL A 13 -6.89 -11.04 8.01
CA VAL A 13 -5.52 -10.97 8.51
C VAL A 13 -4.66 -12.10 7.94
N SER A 14 -5.15 -13.34 7.93
CA SER A 14 -4.43 -14.48 7.36
C SER A 14 -4.15 -14.36 5.85
N LEU A 15 -5.01 -13.64 5.13
CA LEU A 15 -4.81 -13.34 3.72
C LEU A 15 -3.75 -12.25 3.54
N LEU A 16 -3.84 -11.17 4.31
CA LEU A 16 -2.89 -10.06 4.29
C LEU A 16 -1.47 -10.47 4.72
N GLU A 17 -1.33 -11.45 5.61
CA GLU A 17 -0.01 -12.00 5.96
C GLU A 17 0.77 -12.53 4.75
N LYS A 18 0.06 -13.06 3.75
CA LYS A 18 0.64 -13.58 2.50
C LYS A 18 1.02 -12.48 1.52
N TYR A 19 0.58 -11.25 1.74
CA TYR A 19 0.88 -10.15 0.81
C TYR A 19 2.36 -9.78 0.94
N PRO A 20 2.99 -9.37 -0.17
CA PRO A 20 4.32 -8.78 -0.10
C PRO A 20 4.26 -7.44 0.65
N ALA A 21 5.38 -7.03 1.24
CA ALA A 21 5.56 -5.65 1.65
C ALA A 21 5.58 -4.72 0.43
N ASP A 22 5.16 -3.46 0.62
CA ASP A 22 5.11 -2.50 -0.46
C ASP A 22 6.51 -2.20 -1.02
N LYS A 23 6.61 -2.14 -2.35
CA LYS A 23 7.87 -1.83 -3.05
C LYS A 23 8.32 -0.39 -2.83
N VAL A 24 7.35 0.52 -2.68
CA VAL A 24 7.59 1.95 -2.46
C VAL A 24 7.72 2.18 -0.96
N LYS A 25 8.95 2.41 -0.48
CA LYS A 25 9.30 2.44 0.96
C LYS A 25 8.92 3.74 1.68
N HIS A 26 7.93 4.49 1.17
CA HIS A 26 7.66 5.84 1.65
C HIS A 26 6.51 5.82 2.66
N TYR A 27 6.86 6.02 3.93
CA TYR A 27 6.00 6.32 5.09
C TYR A 27 5.05 5.22 5.60
N ALA A 28 4.38 4.44 4.74
CA ALA A 28 3.42 3.42 5.17
C ALA A 28 3.39 2.23 4.22
N SER A 29 3.07 1.05 4.75
CA SER A 29 2.83 -0.16 3.96
C SER A 29 1.38 -0.60 4.09
N PHE A 30 0.77 -0.90 2.94
CA PHE A 30 -0.61 -1.39 2.84
C PHE A 30 -0.79 -2.64 3.69
N LYS A 31 0.11 -3.63 3.56
CA LYS A 31 0.08 -4.87 4.34
C LYS A 31 -0.05 -4.60 5.84
N PHE A 32 0.90 -3.84 6.39
CA PHE A 32 0.97 -3.63 7.85
C PHE A 32 -0.19 -2.77 8.36
N SER A 33 -0.53 -1.70 7.65
CA SER A 33 -1.63 -0.81 8.04
C SER A 33 -2.99 -1.52 8.01
N GLN A 34 -3.24 -2.38 7.03
CA GLN A 34 -4.49 -3.14 6.97
C GLN A 34 -4.52 -4.25 8.03
N ILE A 35 -3.40 -4.93 8.30
CA ILE A 35 -3.35 -5.92 9.39
C ILE A 35 -3.69 -5.26 10.72
N GLU A 36 -3.05 -4.14 11.06
CA GLU A 36 -3.34 -3.39 12.28
C GLU A 36 -4.81 -2.99 12.37
N ARG A 37 -5.38 -2.45 11.27
CA ARG A 37 -6.79 -2.09 11.19
C ARG A 37 -7.72 -3.27 11.48
N PHE A 38 -7.53 -4.42 10.82
CA PHE A 38 -8.43 -5.57 10.97
C PHE A 38 -8.21 -6.33 12.28
N CYS A 39 -7.00 -6.31 12.84
CA CYS A 39 -6.74 -6.74 14.22
C CYS A 39 -7.52 -5.89 15.23
N ASN A 40 -7.50 -4.57 15.07
CA ASN A 40 -8.27 -3.65 15.92
C ASN A 40 -9.78 -3.87 15.79
N ILE A 41 -10.30 -4.00 14.56
CA ILE A 41 -11.73 -4.29 14.29
C ILE A 41 -12.14 -5.63 14.92
N GLY A 42 -11.33 -6.68 14.72
CA GLY A 42 -11.61 -8.02 15.22
C GLY A 42 -11.33 -8.21 16.71
N SER A 43 -10.68 -7.23 17.36
CA SER A 43 -10.12 -7.34 18.72
C SER A 43 -9.17 -8.54 18.85
N ILE A 44 -8.30 -8.73 17.85
CA ILE A 44 -7.33 -9.83 17.76
C ILE A 44 -5.93 -9.23 17.92
N PRO A 45 -5.00 -9.86 18.64
CA PRO A 45 -3.63 -9.40 18.71
C PRO A 45 -2.94 -9.44 17.34
N ILE A 46 -2.08 -8.46 17.07
CA ILE A 46 -1.27 -8.44 15.86
C ILE A 46 -0.27 -9.61 15.91
N PRO A 47 -0.13 -10.42 14.84
CA PRO A 47 0.82 -11.52 14.80
C PRO A 47 2.27 -11.06 15.01
N LYS A 48 3.04 -11.77 15.86
CA LYS A 48 4.44 -11.43 16.19
C LYS A 48 5.34 -11.32 14.96
N LYS A 49 5.19 -12.26 14.01
CA LYS A 49 5.96 -12.26 12.75
C LYS A 49 5.78 -10.98 11.94
N VAL A 50 4.55 -10.44 11.93
CA VAL A 50 4.22 -9.20 11.22
C VAL A 50 4.85 -8.00 11.90
N LEU A 51 4.87 -7.97 13.24
CA LEU A 51 5.54 -6.91 14.00
C LEU A 51 7.05 -6.88 13.75
N GLU A 52 7.68 -8.06 13.70
CA GLU A 52 9.10 -8.19 13.36
C GLU A 52 9.39 -7.73 11.92
N GLU A 53 8.58 -8.18 10.96
CA GLU A 53 8.68 -7.77 9.55
C GLU A 53 8.50 -6.24 9.40
N GLN A 54 7.51 -5.67 10.09
CA GLN A 54 7.24 -4.24 10.10
C GLN A 54 8.41 -3.45 10.69
N ALA A 55 9.02 -3.92 11.78
CA ALA A 55 10.18 -3.26 12.39
C ALA A 55 11.41 -3.29 11.46
N ILE A 56 11.62 -4.39 10.73
CA ILE A 56 12.70 -4.51 9.73
C ILE A 56 12.45 -3.54 8.57
N GLU A 57 11.23 -3.47 8.05
CA GLU A 57 10.90 -2.56 6.95
C GLU A 57 10.99 -1.10 7.38
N GLN A 58 10.54 -0.74 8.60
CA GLN A 58 10.70 0.61 9.15
C GLN A 58 12.17 1.04 9.27
N LYS A 59 13.08 0.12 9.61
CA LYS A 59 14.52 0.40 9.62
C LYS A 59 15.08 0.69 8.21
N LYS A 60 14.49 0.08 7.18
CA LYS A 60 14.84 0.30 5.76
C LYS A 60 14.23 1.57 5.17
N GLN A 61 13.22 2.17 5.82
CA GLN A 61 12.59 3.40 5.36
C GLN A 61 13.59 4.56 5.44
N GLN A 62 13.84 5.18 4.29
CA GLN A 62 14.71 6.36 4.21
C GLN A 62 13.90 7.60 4.63
N LYS A 63 14.39 8.33 5.63
CA LYS A 63 13.77 9.59 6.08
C LYS A 63 14.04 10.68 5.03
N LEU A 64 13.19 10.79 4.02
CA LEU A 64 13.38 11.75 2.93
C LEU A 64 13.34 13.21 3.40
N ILE A 65 12.74 13.49 4.56
CA ILE A 65 12.80 14.78 5.23
C ILE A 65 12.74 14.51 6.74
N LYS A 66 13.53 15.21 7.56
CA LYS A 66 13.31 15.30 9.02
C LYS A 66 12.06 16.14 9.28
N ILE A 67 10.92 15.65 8.81
CA ILE A 67 9.62 16.20 9.18
C ILE A 67 9.36 15.74 10.60
N ASP A 68 9.26 16.69 11.53
CA ASP A 68 8.79 16.41 12.87
C ASP A 68 7.29 16.11 12.80
N VAL A 69 6.98 14.84 12.60
CA VAL A 69 5.61 14.30 12.52
C VAL A 69 4.81 14.69 13.76
N LYS A 70 5.45 14.80 14.93
CA LYS A 70 4.80 15.19 16.18
C LYS A 70 4.44 16.68 16.18
N LYS A 71 5.24 17.53 15.54
CA LYS A 71 4.93 18.97 15.37
C LYS A 71 3.81 19.18 14.35
N LEU A 72 3.86 18.49 13.20
CA LEU A 72 2.79 18.55 12.19
C LEU A 72 1.46 18.01 12.74
N LYS A 73 1.49 16.88 13.44
CA LYS A 73 0.28 16.30 14.03
C LYS A 73 -0.36 17.29 15.01
N ARG A 74 0.42 17.99 15.84
CA ARG A 74 -0.06 19.04 16.75
C ARG A 74 -0.59 20.28 16.03
N MET A 75 -0.06 20.62 14.85
CA MET A 75 -0.56 21.76 14.06
C MET A 75 -1.85 21.44 13.31
N ILE A 76 -2.01 20.20 12.84
CA ILE A 76 -3.15 19.78 12.02
C ILE A 76 -4.30 19.26 12.88
N PHE A 77 -3.98 18.59 13.99
CA PHE A 77 -4.95 18.01 14.93
C PHE A 77 -4.71 18.63 16.31
N THR A 78 -5.62 19.51 16.72
CA THR A 78 -5.61 20.19 18.02
C THR A 78 -5.99 19.26 19.18
N ASP A 79 -6.72 18.18 18.87
CA ASP A 79 -7.24 17.27 19.89
C ASP A 79 -6.26 16.14 20.20
N GLU A 80 -6.24 15.79 21.47
CA GLU A 80 -5.39 14.78 22.09
C GLU A 80 -5.44 13.45 21.33
N ASN A 81 -4.41 12.63 21.51
CA ASN A 81 -4.20 11.32 20.89
C ASN A 81 -5.29 10.28 21.23
N ALA A 82 -6.55 10.54 20.88
CA ALA A 82 -7.56 9.51 20.78
C ALA A 82 -7.08 8.55 19.70
N ALA A 83 -6.94 7.27 20.07
CA ALA A 83 -6.78 6.21 19.09
C ALA A 83 -7.86 6.41 18.01
N PRO A 84 -7.52 6.29 16.71
CA PRO A 84 -8.51 6.43 15.65
C PRO A 84 -9.72 5.57 16.01
N ASN A 85 -10.86 6.22 16.28
CA ASN A 85 -12.11 5.52 16.52
C ASN A 85 -12.55 5.00 15.16
N TYR A 86 -12.02 3.83 14.77
CA TYR A 86 -12.56 3.04 13.68
C TYR A 86 -13.97 2.68 14.12
N LYS A 87 -14.95 3.54 13.80
CA LYS A 87 -16.31 3.38 14.32
C LYS A 87 -16.72 1.96 14.01
N LYS A 88 -16.89 1.14 15.06
CA LYS A 88 -17.36 -0.25 14.91
C LYS A 88 -18.67 -0.29 14.10
N GLU A 89 -19.44 0.79 14.18
CA GLU A 89 -20.69 1.03 13.46
C GLU A 89 -20.55 1.13 11.92
N LEU A 90 -19.35 1.42 11.37
CA LEU A 90 -19.13 1.49 9.91
C LEU A 90 -18.81 0.13 9.29
N PHE A 91 -18.53 -0.91 10.09
CA PHE A 91 -18.20 -2.24 9.61
C PHE A 91 -19.29 -3.20 10.03
N ASP A 92 -20.20 -3.49 9.11
CA ASP A 92 -21.10 -4.63 9.21
C ASP A 92 -20.45 -5.90 8.63
N ALA A 93 -21.01 -7.07 8.93
CA ALA A 93 -20.52 -8.37 8.53
C ALA A 93 -20.44 -8.47 6.99
N ASP A 94 -21.42 -7.90 6.30
CA ASP A 94 -21.47 -7.86 4.84
C ASP A 94 -20.33 -7.03 4.26
N ILE A 95 -20.03 -5.87 4.86
CA ILE A 95 -18.92 -5.02 4.44
C ILE A 95 -17.61 -5.79 4.64
N LEU A 96 -17.40 -6.43 5.79
CA LEU A 96 -16.18 -7.23 6.01
C LEU A 96 -16.05 -8.40 5.04
N ASN A 97 -17.16 -9.08 4.72
CA ASN A 97 -17.17 -10.15 3.72
C ASN A 97 -16.84 -9.62 2.32
N GLN A 98 -17.36 -8.44 1.96
CA GLN A 98 -17.04 -7.78 0.70
C GLN A 98 -15.57 -7.36 0.65
N GLN A 99 -15.02 -6.83 1.74
CA GLN A 99 -13.60 -6.49 1.86
C GLN A 99 -12.73 -7.74 1.69
N TYR A 100 -13.08 -8.84 2.36
CA TYR A 100 -12.40 -10.12 2.18
C TYR A 100 -12.43 -10.60 0.72
N LYS A 101 -13.60 -10.56 0.07
CA LYS A 101 -13.75 -10.94 -1.34
C LYS A 101 -12.90 -10.06 -2.25
N SER A 102 -12.88 -8.75 -2.03
CA SER A 102 -12.09 -7.80 -2.81
C SER A 102 -10.60 -8.05 -2.66
N LEU A 103 -10.12 -8.22 -1.43
CA LEU A 103 -8.72 -8.58 -1.16
C LEU A 103 -8.37 -9.90 -1.85
N LYS A 104 -9.19 -10.93 -1.68
CA LYS A 104 -8.96 -12.23 -2.32
C LYS A 104 -8.86 -12.11 -3.84
N ASN A 105 -9.76 -11.35 -4.49
CA ASN A 105 -9.69 -11.12 -5.93
C ASN A 105 -8.39 -10.43 -6.37
N ILE A 106 -7.85 -9.53 -5.54
CA ILE A 106 -6.56 -8.87 -5.80
C ILE A 106 -5.42 -9.89 -5.67
N ALA A 107 -5.42 -10.70 -4.59
CA ALA A 107 -4.41 -11.73 -4.37
C ALA A 107 -4.39 -12.79 -5.47
N ASP A 108 -5.57 -13.17 -5.96
CA ASP A 108 -5.76 -14.18 -7.00
C ASP A 108 -5.55 -13.60 -8.42
N ASN A 109 -5.09 -12.34 -8.55
CA ASN A 109 -4.86 -11.65 -9.83
C ASN A 109 -6.07 -11.63 -10.79
N LYS A 110 -7.29 -11.85 -10.28
CA LYS A 110 -8.51 -12.02 -11.08
C LYS A 110 -8.68 -10.94 -12.15
N TRP A 111 -8.41 -9.68 -11.80
CA TRP A 111 -8.59 -8.55 -12.72
C TRP A 111 -7.45 -8.38 -13.71
N ALA A 112 -6.23 -8.81 -13.37
CA ALA A 112 -5.13 -8.80 -14.31
C ALA A 112 -5.39 -9.77 -15.47
N ASP A 113 -6.02 -10.91 -15.18
CA ASP A 113 -6.43 -11.87 -16.20
C ASP A 113 -7.56 -11.35 -17.09
N HIS A 114 -8.53 -10.64 -16.51
CA HIS A 114 -9.65 -10.06 -17.26
C HIS A 114 -9.28 -8.83 -18.09
N TYR A 115 -8.36 -8.01 -17.60
CA TYR A 115 -7.93 -6.76 -18.25
C TYR A 115 -6.45 -6.84 -18.59
N LYS A 116 -6.09 -7.79 -19.46
CA LYS A 116 -4.71 -7.90 -19.95
C LYS A 116 -4.29 -6.59 -20.58
N VAL A 117 -3.19 -6.05 -20.07
CA VAL A 117 -2.62 -4.80 -20.57
C VAL A 117 -2.03 -5.08 -21.96
N ASP A 118 -2.68 -4.54 -22.99
CA ASP A 118 -2.25 -4.75 -24.37
C ASP A 118 -0.92 -4.06 -24.66
N LYS A 119 -0.22 -4.54 -25.70
CA LYS A 119 1.05 -3.97 -26.18
C LYS A 119 0.92 -2.49 -26.51
N LYS A 120 -0.24 -2.03 -26.99
CA LYS A 120 -0.48 -0.60 -27.25
C LYS A 120 -0.37 0.25 -25.98
N LEU A 121 -0.76 -0.28 -24.83
CA LEU A 121 -0.60 0.40 -23.55
C LEU A 121 0.85 0.27 -23.11
N LEU A 122 1.43 -0.94 -23.07
CA LEU A 122 2.81 -1.14 -22.59
C LEU A 122 3.88 -0.39 -23.41
N GLU A 123 3.67 -0.29 -24.72
CA GLU A 123 4.59 0.30 -25.71
C GLU A 123 3.83 1.31 -26.58
N PRO A 124 3.48 2.50 -26.06
CA PRO A 124 2.75 3.49 -26.84
C PRO A 124 3.62 3.99 -28.00
N LYS A 125 3.00 4.21 -29.18
CA LYS A 125 3.71 4.54 -30.44
C LYS A 125 4.72 5.70 -30.34
N GLY A 126 4.47 6.68 -29.46
CA GLY A 126 5.35 7.83 -29.26
C GLY A 126 6.50 7.58 -28.27
N ASN A 127 6.35 6.64 -27.33
CA ASN A 127 7.36 6.35 -26.30
C ASN A 127 7.29 4.88 -25.85
N PRO A 128 7.86 3.94 -26.63
CA PRO A 128 7.81 2.51 -26.33
C PRO A 128 8.42 2.14 -24.96
N ASN A 129 9.37 2.94 -24.46
CA ASN A 129 10.07 2.68 -23.20
C ASN A 129 9.35 3.24 -21.96
N TYR A 130 8.22 3.92 -22.14
CA TYR A 130 7.53 4.65 -21.07
C TYR A 130 7.20 3.77 -19.86
N TYR A 131 6.57 2.60 -20.08
CA TYR A 131 6.20 1.72 -18.97
C TYR A 131 7.41 1.05 -18.33
N VAL A 132 8.43 0.69 -19.11
CA VAL A 132 9.67 0.11 -18.59
C VAL A 132 10.32 1.07 -17.60
N ARG A 133 10.38 2.36 -17.94
CA ARG A 133 10.87 3.43 -17.06
C ARG A 133 10.03 3.56 -15.79
N LEU A 134 8.71 3.66 -15.90
CA LEU A 134 7.82 3.73 -14.73
C LEU A 134 8.01 2.52 -13.81
N MET A 135 8.08 1.31 -14.38
CA MET A 135 8.28 0.09 -13.61
C MET A 135 9.67 0.04 -12.98
N LYS A 136 10.69 0.55 -13.65
CA LYS A 136 12.06 0.65 -13.11
C LYS A 136 12.12 1.61 -11.93
N ASP A 137 11.47 2.77 -12.04
CA ASP A 137 11.36 3.73 -10.96
C ASP A 137 10.56 3.15 -9.77
N VAL A 138 9.39 2.57 -10.02
CA VAL A 138 8.57 1.90 -8.99
C VAL A 138 9.35 0.77 -8.29
N ASN A 139 10.06 -0.08 -9.05
CA ASN A 139 10.87 -1.17 -8.50
C ASN A 139 12.09 -0.67 -7.71
N ARG A 140 12.61 0.51 -8.04
CA ARG A 140 13.67 1.20 -7.28
C ARG A 140 13.13 2.08 -6.15
N GLY A 141 11.82 2.01 -5.87
CA GLY A 141 11.18 2.74 -4.78
C GLY A 141 11.02 4.24 -5.05
N GLY A 142 10.83 4.66 -6.31
CA GLY A 142 10.67 6.07 -6.67
C GLY A 142 11.96 6.87 -6.57
N GLN A 143 13.11 6.22 -6.72
CA GLN A 143 14.44 6.81 -6.51
C GLN A 143 15.25 6.97 -7.80
N GLU A 144 14.69 6.67 -8.97
CA GLU A 144 15.40 6.99 -10.21
C GLU A 144 15.40 8.50 -10.44
N ARG A 145 16.49 9.14 -10.05
CA ARG A 145 16.85 10.46 -10.57
C ARG A 145 17.27 10.27 -12.02
N GLU A 146 16.36 10.52 -12.95
CA GLU A 146 16.78 10.79 -14.33
C GLU A 146 17.75 11.96 -14.28
N SER A 147 18.89 11.84 -14.95
CA SER A 147 19.80 12.97 -15.08
C SER A 147 19.00 14.11 -15.71
N ILE A 148 19.12 15.33 -15.17
CA ILE A 148 18.37 16.50 -15.67
C ILE A 148 18.50 16.64 -17.19
N PHE A 149 19.64 16.19 -17.74
CA PHE A 149 19.92 16.12 -19.17
C PHE A 149 19.04 15.13 -19.94
N ASP A 150 18.76 13.94 -19.39
CA ASP A 150 17.90 12.92 -20.00
C ASP A 150 16.44 13.39 -20.02
N ALA A 151 16.00 14.03 -18.94
CA ALA A 151 14.68 14.65 -18.84
C ALA A 151 14.54 15.80 -19.86
N PHE A 152 15.56 16.65 -20.00
CA PHE A 152 15.59 17.72 -20.99
C PHE A 152 15.57 17.19 -22.43
N ARG A 153 16.38 16.16 -22.72
CA ARG A 153 16.41 15.52 -24.04
C ARG A 153 15.03 14.97 -24.38
N THR A 154 14.37 14.27 -23.45
CA THR A 154 13.03 13.72 -23.61
C THR A 154 11.98 14.78 -23.97
N ILE A 155 12.01 15.92 -23.28
CA ILE A 155 11.06 17.04 -23.53
C ILE A 155 11.26 17.61 -24.94
N ILE A 156 12.51 17.70 -25.40
CA ILE A 156 12.85 18.31 -26.69
C ILE A 156 12.61 17.34 -27.85
N THR A 157 12.99 16.08 -27.71
CA THR A 157 12.90 15.10 -28.81
C THR A 157 11.55 14.41 -28.90
N GLY A 158 10.73 14.49 -27.84
CA GLY A 158 9.48 13.72 -27.71
C GLY A 158 9.71 12.20 -27.75
N LYS A 159 10.97 11.77 -27.69
CA LYS A 159 11.44 10.40 -27.83
C LYS A 159 12.48 10.12 -26.76
N TYR A 160 12.31 9.00 -26.07
CA TYR A 160 13.42 8.33 -25.42
C TYR A 160 14.29 7.63 -26.46
#